data_AF-A0A0S8DDM6-F1
#
_entry.id   AF-A0A0S8DDM6-F1
#
_cell.length_a   1.000
_cell.length_b   1.000
_cell.length_c   1.000
_cell.angle_alpha   90.00
_cell.angle_beta   90.00
_cell.angle_gamma   90.00
#
_symmetry.space_group_name_H-M   'P 1'
#
loop_
_entity.id
_entity.type
_entity.pdbx_description
1 polymer ?
#
loop_
_entity_poly.entity_id
_entity_poly.type
_entity_poly.pdbx_seq_one_letter_code
_entity_poly.pdbx_strand_id
1 'polypeptide(L)'
;DKFGDITAIPESTCTVPQTLQPDDGKAGGLDEYSCSFTRSITGQPGYSHTNTVTATGRDDDKKSDGSPTDPVTHSDAETVTIKDVTSAGIELTKTASPTSVSEPGGNVTFSFRIDNLSNVDTVTINTLTDTIYGDLTDSTALPGTSCSLPKDIAPKGSYSCSFSVYVATDLPTTEAETNVATASGVDDDGVPVSDSDDATVTFVDAMPSATLTKTATKALVTFKVEIQNGSTVEPLIVSDLADKPYGDVTKTSADPNSGIQRTDCKVPWTIATGGKGSCTFDAWVATSPHVDTVTAIAGDNEGNTIDPEPSDSATVTLQ
;
A
#
# COMPACT_ATOMS: atom_id res chain seq x y z
N ASP A 1 -5.89 -64.25 20.42
CA ASP A 1 -4.88 -63.84 21.42
C ASP A 1 -5.17 -62.44 21.99
N LYS A 2 -5.51 -61.44 21.18
CA LYS A 2 -5.69 -60.03 21.60
C LYS A 2 -7.10 -59.67 22.06
N PHE A 3 -8.12 -60.40 21.61
CA PHE A 3 -9.51 -60.15 21.98
C PHE A 3 -10.08 -61.17 22.99
N GLY A 4 -9.23 -62.01 23.56
CA GLY A 4 -9.64 -63.07 24.50
C GLY A 4 -10.51 -64.14 23.85
N ASP A 5 -11.51 -64.61 24.57
CA ASP A 5 -12.50 -65.56 24.08
C ASP A 5 -13.43 -64.88 23.07
N ILE A 6 -13.31 -65.27 21.79
CA ILE A 6 -14.08 -64.69 20.70
C ILE A 6 -15.59 -64.98 20.81
N THR A 7 -16.00 -65.98 21.59
CA THR A 7 -17.43 -66.26 21.84
C THR A 7 -18.04 -65.33 22.88
N ALA A 8 -17.20 -64.66 23.68
CA ALA A 8 -17.61 -63.65 24.65
C ALA A 8 -17.63 -62.23 24.08
N ILE A 9 -17.24 -62.04 22.82
CA ILE A 9 -17.26 -60.74 22.15
C ILE A 9 -18.72 -60.35 21.84
N PRO A 10 -19.18 -59.16 22.26
CA PRO A 10 -20.48 -58.64 21.82
C PRO A 10 -20.53 -58.60 20.29
N GLU A 11 -21.64 -59.08 19.72
CA GLU A 11 -21.86 -59.19 18.26
C GLU A 11 -21.04 -60.29 17.55
N SER A 12 -20.34 -61.14 18.29
CA SER A 12 -19.77 -62.36 17.72
C SER A 12 -20.87 -63.35 17.33
N THR A 13 -20.71 -63.97 16.16
CA THR A 13 -21.52 -65.13 15.74
C THR A 13 -20.88 -66.45 16.15
N CYS A 14 -19.70 -66.40 16.77
CA CYS A 14 -18.97 -67.57 17.21
C CYS A 14 -19.62 -68.18 18.46
N THR A 15 -19.97 -69.46 18.39
CA THR A 15 -20.57 -70.25 19.46
C THR A 15 -19.87 -71.58 19.52
N VAL A 16 -19.54 -72.02 20.73
CA VAL A 16 -18.92 -73.34 20.98
C VAL A 16 -19.63 -74.01 22.17
N PRO A 17 -19.70 -75.35 22.23
CA PRO A 17 -19.10 -76.31 21.29
C PRO A 17 -19.87 -76.44 19.97
N GLN A 18 -19.17 -76.88 18.92
CA GLN A 18 -19.74 -77.30 17.63
C GLN A 18 -19.30 -78.73 17.36
N THR A 19 -20.21 -79.56 16.82
CA THR A 19 -19.88 -80.92 16.37
C THR A 19 -19.79 -80.90 14.85
N LEU A 20 -18.57 -81.08 14.33
CA LEU A 20 -18.34 -81.24 12.90
C LEU A 20 -18.56 -82.70 12.50
N GLN A 21 -19.19 -82.91 11.34
CA GLN A 21 -19.27 -84.24 10.72
C GLN A 21 -17.95 -84.62 10.04
N PRO A 22 -17.74 -85.90 9.70
CA PRO A 22 -16.59 -86.31 8.91
C PRO A 22 -16.51 -85.55 7.58
N ASP A 23 -15.31 -85.13 7.21
CA ASP A 23 -15.00 -84.41 5.96
C ASP A 23 -15.57 -85.18 4.75
N ASP A 24 -16.44 -84.51 3.99
CA ASP A 24 -17.04 -85.07 2.78
C ASP A 24 -16.30 -84.70 1.49
N GLY A 25 -15.22 -83.91 1.61
CA GLY A 25 -14.36 -83.43 0.53
C GLY A 25 -14.96 -82.32 -0.30
N LYS A 26 -16.08 -81.69 0.12
CA LYS A 26 -16.70 -80.55 -0.56
C LYS A 26 -16.71 -79.32 0.34
N ALA A 27 -16.67 -78.16 -0.29
CA ALA A 27 -16.77 -76.89 0.44
C ALA A 27 -18.19 -76.66 0.96
N GLY A 28 -18.28 -76.31 2.24
CA GLY A 28 -19.51 -76.05 2.96
C GLY A 28 -20.28 -77.32 3.36
N GLY A 29 -20.86 -77.33 4.55
CA GLY A 29 -21.57 -78.51 5.03
C GLY A 29 -21.66 -78.54 6.55
N LEU A 30 -21.90 -79.74 7.09
CA LEU A 30 -21.88 -80.00 8.54
C LEU A 30 -20.48 -80.34 9.06
N ASP A 31 -19.51 -80.51 8.16
CA ASP A 31 -18.09 -80.73 8.37
C ASP A 31 -17.28 -79.43 8.44
N GLU A 32 -17.91 -78.30 8.14
CA GLU A 32 -17.32 -76.96 8.27
C GLU A 32 -18.06 -76.10 9.31
N TYR A 33 -17.31 -75.27 10.04
CA TYR A 33 -17.86 -74.24 10.92
C TYR A 33 -17.26 -72.89 10.57
N SER A 34 -18.13 -71.92 10.28
CA SER A 34 -17.74 -70.54 10.04
C SER A 34 -18.44 -69.62 11.03
N CYS A 35 -17.68 -68.65 11.51
CA CYS A 35 -18.19 -67.58 12.36
C CYS A 35 -17.35 -66.33 12.17
N SER A 36 -17.87 -65.20 12.62
CA SER A 36 -17.25 -63.89 12.49
C SER A 36 -17.53 -63.04 13.73
N PHE A 37 -16.64 -62.09 13.97
CA PHE A 37 -16.79 -61.05 14.98
C PHE A 37 -16.18 -59.75 14.45
N THR A 38 -16.64 -58.62 14.98
CA THR A 38 -16.14 -57.29 14.60
C THR A 38 -15.53 -56.60 15.81
N ARG A 39 -14.37 -55.96 15.62
CA ARG A 39 -13.73 -55.09 16.62
C ARG A 39 -13.12 -53.87 15.95
N SER A 40 -13.22 -52.72 16.63
CA SER A 40 -12.48 -51.52 16.26
C SER A 40 -11.02 -51.67 16.71
N ILE A 41 -10.09 -51.37 15.81
CA ILE A 41 -8.66 -51.32 16.09
C ILE A 41 -8.24 -49.85 15.99
N THR A 42 -7.60 -49.34 17.03
CA THR A 42 -7.05 -47.98 17.09
C THR A 42 -5.55 -48.03 17.35
N GLY A 43 -4.83 -47.00 16.91
CA GLY A 43 -3.38 -46.90 17.03
C GLY A 43 -2.84 -45.86 16.06
N GLN A 44 -1.53 -45.59 16.16
CA GLN A 44 -0.83 -44.65 15.28
C GLN A 44 -0.63 -45.25 13.88
N PRO A 45 -0.42 -44.41 12.86
CA PRO A 45 -0.06 -44.85 11.52
C PRO A 45 1.14 -45.80 11.51
N GLY A 46 1.10 -46.81 10.64
CA GLY A 46 2.15 -47.83 10.54
C GLY A 46 2.10 -48.91 11.62
N TYR A 47 1.27 -48.77 12.66
CA TYR A 47 1.06 -49.83 13.63
C TYR A 47 0.31 -51.00 12.98
N SER A 48 0.80 -52.22 13.22
CA SER A 48 0.17 -53.45 12.75
C SER A 48 -0.49 -54.20 13.90
N HIS A 49 -1.70 -54.67 13.65
CA HIS A 49 -2.47 -55.49 14.58
C HIS A 49 -2.64 -56.89 14.00
N THR A 50 -1.75 -57.80 14.41
CA THR A 50 -1.91 -59.23 14.18
C THR A 50 -2.88 -59.82 15.20
N ASN A 51 -3.91 -60.54 14.75
CA ASN A 51 -4.82 -61.30 15.60
C ASN A 51 -4.74 -62.79 15.26
N THR A 52 -4.48 -63.61 16.27
CA THR A 52 -4.40 -65.06 16.14
C THR A 52 -5.63 -65.72 16.74
N VAL A 53 -6.32 -66.56 15.97
CA VAL A 53 -7.41 -67.43 16.45
C VAL A 53 -6.87 -68.84 16.64
N THR A 54 -7.21 -69.48 17.75
CA THR A 54 -6.84 -70.86 18.04
C THR A 54 -8.12 -71.66 18.28
N ALA A 55 -8.32 -72.69 17.48
CA ALA A 55 -9.38 -73.66 17.68
C ALA A 55 -8.83 -74.89 18.42
N THR A 56 -9.64 -75.45 19.31
CA THR A 56 -9.36 -76.74 19.95
C THR A 56 -10.59 -77.63 19.84
N GLY A 57 -10.38 -78.88 19.48
CA GLY A 57 -11.44 -79.89 19.34
C GLY A 57 -10.99 -81.21 19.92
N ARG A 58 -11.91 -82.16 20.03
CA ARG A 58 -11.62 -83.57 20.36
C ARG A 58 -12.42 -84.44 19.41
N ASP A 59 -11.85 -85.59 19.10
CA ASP A 59 -12.58 -86.65 18.42
C ASP A 59 -13.67 -87.21 19.35
N ASP A 60 -14.77 -87.70 18.80
CA ASP A 60 -15.89 -88.24 19.59
C ASP A 60 -15.59 -89.64 20.14
N ASP A 61 -14.53 -90.27 19.66
CA ASP A 61 -13.95 -91.48 20.22
C ASP A 61 -13.43 -91.30 21.65
N LYS A 62 -13.44 -92.40 22.40
CA LYS A 62 -12.87 -92.50 23.75
C LYS A 62 -11.64 -93.39 23.76
N LYS A 63 -10.69 -93.08 24.65
CA LYS A 63 -9.59 -93.99 24.97
C LYS A 63 -10.14 -95.29 25.58
N SER A 64 -9.35 -96.36 25.56
CA SER A 64 -9.77 -97.69 26.05
C SER A 64 -10.17 -97.73 27.54
N ASP A 65 -9.76 -96.72 28.32
CA ASP A 65 -10.13 -96.54 29.73
C ASP A 65 -11.41 -95.68 29.94
N GLY A 66 -12.06 -95.27 28.85
CA GLY A 66 -13.27 -94.44 28.86
C GLY A 66 -13.02 -92.93 28.97
N SER A 67 -11.76 -92.48 29.01
CA SER A 67 -11.41 -91.05 29.02
C SER A 67 -11.46 -90.42 27.62
N PRO A 68 -11.62 -89.09 27.49
CA PRO A 68 -11.62 -88.40 26.18
C PRO A 68 -10.28 -88.54 25.43
N THR A 69 -10.34 -88.51 24.10
CA THR A 69 -9.16 -88.39 23.22
C THR A 69 -8.39 -87.10 23.47
N ASP A 70 -7.10 -87.06 23.12
CA ASP A 70 -6.29 -85.85 23.26
C ASP A 70 -6.82 -84.74 22.34
N PRO A 71 -6.77 -83.46 22.78
CA PRO A 71 -7.30 -82.38 21.97
C PRO A 71 -6.45 -82.17 20.73
N VAL A 72 -7.11 -81.94 19.60
CA VAL A 72 -6.48 -81.38 18.41
C VAL A 72 -6.55 -79.86 18.51
N THR A 73 -5.48 -79.19 18.09
CA THR A 73 -5.42 -77.73 18.08
C THR A 73 -4.82 -77.22 16.80
N HIS A 74 -5.40 -76.14 16.29
CA HIS A 74 -4.84 -75.41 15.16
C HIS A 74 -5.03 -73.91 15.40
N SER A 75 -4.13 -73.11 14.87
CA SER A 75 -4.21 -71.65 14.93
C SER A 75 -3.89 -71.02 13.60
N ASP A 76 -4.53 -69.89 13.33
CA ASP A 76 -4.23 -69.05 12.18
C ASP A 76 -4.25 -67.58 12.59
N ALA A 77 -3.50 -66.74 11.86
CA ALA A 77 -3.30 -65.34 12.21
C ALA A 77 -3.45 -64.42 11.00
N GLU A 78 -4.12 -63.29 11.21
CA GLU A 78 -4.31 -62.25 10.19
C GLU A 78 -3.81 -60.90 10.71
N THR A 79 -3.27 -60.06 9.83
CA THR A 79 -2.68 -58.77 10.22
C THR A 79 -3.32 -57.60 9.49
N VAL A 80 -3.81 -56.64 10.27
CA VAL A 80 -4.30 -55.35 9.75
C VAL A 80 -3.28 -54.26 10.05
N THR A 81 -2.92 -53.46 9.05
CA THR A 81 -2.04 -52.29 9.24
C THR A 81 -2.86 -51.01 9.25
N ILE A 82 -2.65 -50.18 10.26
CA ILE A 82 -3.25 -48.84 10.33
C ILE A 82 -2.50 -47.96 9.32
N LYS A 83 -3.24 -47.40 8.37
CA LYS A 83 -2.68 -46.51 7.36
C LYS A 83 -2.69 -45.09 7.86
N ASP A 84 -1.65 -44.36 7.48
CA ASP A 84 -1.58 -42.92 7.62
C ASP A 84 -2.61 -42.24 6.71
N VAL A 85 -3.20 -41.16 7.20
CA VAL A 85 -3.92 -40.21 6.37
C VAL A 85 -3.01 -39.02 6.20
N THR A 86 -2.28 -38.96 5.09
CA THR A 86 -1.38 -37.83 4.81
C THR A 86 -2.13 -36.51 4.95
N SER A 87 -1.63 -35.64 5.83
CA SER A 87 -2.17 -34.28 5.99
C SER A 87 -2.27 -33.60 4.62
N ALA A 88 -3.41 -32.95 4.38
CA ALA A 88 -3.62 -32.18 3.15
C ALA A 88 -2.77 -30.89 3.11
N GLY A 89 -1.95 -30.65 4.14
CA GLY A 89 -1.07 -29.50 4.26
C GLY A 89 -1.76 -28.29 4.88
N ILE A 90 -1.12 -27.14 4.71
CA ILE A 90 -1.62 -25.83 5.13
C ILE A 90 -1.71 -24.92 3.92
N GLU A 91 -2.54 -23.88 4.02
CA GLU A 91 -2.60 -22.77 3.06
C GLU A 91 -2.38 -21.46 3.84
N LEU A 92 -1.37 -20.68 3.45
CA LEU A 92 -1.10 -19.36 3.97
C LEU A 92 -1.64 -18.32 2.97
N THR A 93 -2.45 -17.40 3.44
CA THR A 93 -2.86 -16.20 2.69
C THR A 93 -2.27 -14.97 3.35
N LYS A 94 -1.61 -14.13 2.56
CA LYS A 94 -1.03 -12.86 2.95
C LYS A 94 -1.69 -11.73 2.18
N THR A 95 -2.02 -10.64 2.88
CA THR A 95 -2.62 -9.45 2.26
C THR A 95 -2.02 -8.18 2.83
N ALA A 96 -1.96 -7.14 2.01
CA ALA A 96 -1.56 -5.79 2.40
C ALA A 96 -2.75 -4.83 2.28
N SER A 97 -2.95 -3.95 3.27
CA SER A 97 -3.97 -2.91 3.22
C SER A 97 -3.47 -1.59 3.80
N PRO A 98 -3.43 -0.49 3.01
CA PRO A 98 -3.75 -0.43 1.58
C PRO A 98 -2.69 -1.14 0.71
N THR A 99 -3.05 -1.45 -0.55
CA THR A 99 -2.12 -2.01 -1.55
C THR A 99 -1.30 -0.94 -2.29
N SER A 100 -1.55 0.33 -1.99
CA SER A 100 -0.77 1.46 -2.49
C SER A 100 -0.69 2.59 -1.46
N VAL A 101 0.44 3.30 -1.45
CA VAL A 101 0.66 4.48 -0.62
C VAL A 101 1.23 5.62 -1.47
N SER A 102 0.87 6.87 -1.14
CA SER A 102 1.48 8.04 -1.78
C SER A 102 2.82 8.37 -1.14
N GLU A 103 3.72 8.99 -1.91
CA GLU A 103 4.98 9.51 -1.38
C GLU A 103 4.73 10.53 -0.23
N PRO A 104 5.56 10.50 0.83
CA PRO A 104 6.79 9.72 0.99
C PRO A 104 6.59 8.27 1.47
N GLY A 105 5.35 7.86 1.74
CA GLY A 105 5.01 6.56 2.30
C GLY A 105 3.74 6.60 3.16
N GLY A 106 3.32 5.43 3.64
CA GLY A 106 2.10 5.29 4.45
C GLY A 106 2.13 4.06 5.35
N ASN A 107 1.25 4.05 6.35
CA ASN A 107 1.05 2.86 7.18
C ASN A 107 0.30 1.79 6.38
N VAL A 108 0.88 0.59 6.32
CA VAL A 108 0.29 -0.60 5.71
C VAL A 108 0.11 -1.65 6.79
N THR A 109 -1.03 -2.32 6.78
CA THR A 109 -1.29 -3.49 7.62
C THR A 109 -1.13 -4.75 6.78
N PHE A 110 -0.21 -5.62 7.19
CA PHE A 110 -0.07 -6.96 6.64
C PHE A 110 -0.87 -7.94 7.48
N SER A 111 -1.75 -8.72 6.84
CA SER A 111 -2.60 -9.72 7.48
C SER A 111 -2.31 -11.11 6.93
N PHE A 112 -2.27 -12.08 7.83
CA PHE A 112 -1.93 -13.48 7.57
C PHE A 112 -3.08 -14.36 8.03
N ARG A 113 -3.44 -15.36 7.21
CA ARG A 113 -4.37 -16.42 7.57
C ARG A 113 -3.77 -17.76 7.16
N ILE A 114 -3.66 -18.67 8.11
CA ILE A 114 -3.18 -20.04 7.89
C ILE A 114 -4.38 -20.96 8.08
N ASP A 115 -4.72 -21.73 7.04
CA ASP A 115 -5.76 -22.74 7.04
C ASP A 115 -5.17 -24.14 7.16
N ASN A 116 -5.71 -24.97 8.05
CA ASN A 116 -5.40 -26.39 8.07
C ASN A 116 -6.32 -27.10 7.08
N LEU A 117 -5.75 -27.64 6.00
CA LEU A 117 -6.52 -28.30 4.95
C LEU A 117 -6.89 -29.74 5.31
N SER A 118 -6.31 -30.34 6.36
CA SER A 118 -6.62 -31.71 6.77
C SER A 118 -8.08 -31.85 7.26
N ASN A 119 -8.66 -33.03 7.03
CA ASN A 119 -9.99 -33.40 7.54
C ASN A 119 -9.92 -34.04 8.94
N VAL A 120 -8.75 -34.51 9.35
CA VAL A 120 -8.59 -35.36 10.53
C VAL A 120 -7.41 -34.96 11.42
N ASP A 121 -6.36 -34.36 10.85
CA ASP A 121 -5.10 -34.10 11.56
C ASP A 121 -5.05 -32.66 12.08
N THR A 122 -4.51 -32.51 13.28
CA THR A 122 -4.22 -31.19 13.85
C THR A 122 -2.83 -30.76 13.40
N VAL A 123 -2.67 -29.49 13.03
CA VAL A 123 -1.36 -28.94 12.63
C VAL A 123 -0.86 -27.97 13.68
N THR A 124 0.37 -28.13 14.13
CA THR A 124 1.08 -27.16 14.98
C THR A 124 2.00 -26.30 14.11
N ILE A 125 1.66 -25.01 13.96
CA ILE A 125 2.52 -24.01 13.30
C ILE A 125 3.58 -23.55 14.29
N ASN A 126 4.85 -23.67 13.89
CA ASN A 126 6.01 -23.38 14.72
C ASN A 126 6.75 -22.10 14.30
N THR A 127 6.74 -21.78 13.01
CA THR A 127 7.42 -20.60 12.47
C THR A 127 6.53 -19.84 11.50
N LEU A 128 6.61 -18.51 11.55
CA LEU A 128 6.00 -17.60 10.58
C LEU A 128 7.00 -16.46 10.33
N THR A 129 7.61 -16.48 9.15
CA THR A 129 8.71 -15.57 8.79
C THR A 129 8.40 -14.83 7.49
N ASP A 130 9.06 -13.70 7.28
CA ASP A 130 8.90 -12.83 6.13
C ASP A 130 10.26 -12.40 5.55
N THR A 131 10.35 -12.31 4.23
CA THR A 131 11.59 -11.95 3.53
C THR A 131 12.14 -10.56 3.86
N ILE A 132 11.28 -9.62 4.25
CA ILE A 132 11.65 -8.24 4.60
C ILE A 132 11.59 -8.06 6.13
N TYR A 133 10.52 -8.55 6.77
CA TYR A 133 10.25 -8.28 8.18
C TYR A 133 10.80 -9.33 9.16
N GLY A 134 11.38 -10.42 8.66
CA GLY A 134 11.98 -11.46 9.51
C GLY A 134 10.94 -12.27 10.28
N ASP A 135 11.19 -12.56 11.56
CA ASP A 135 10.26 -13.30 12.41
C ASP A 135 9.03 -12.45 12.76
N LEU A 136 7.86 -12.87 12.28
CA LEU A 136 6.62 -12.10 12.45
C LEU A 136 6.07 -12.12 13.88
N THR A 137 6.64 -12.96 14.76
CA THR A 137 6.32 -13.03 16.19
C THR A 137 7.24 -12.18 17.07
N ASP A 138 8.33 -11.62 16.50
CA ASP A 138 9.24 -10.75 17.25
C ASP A 138 8.62 -9.37 17.49
N SER A 139 7.91 -9.23 18.62
CA SER A 139 7.31 -7.96 19.05
C SER A 139 8.31 -6.81 19.28
N THR A 140 9.62 -7.11 19.35
CA THR A 140 10.67 -6.09 19.46
C THR A 140 10.97 -5.47 18.09
N ALA A 141 11.11 -6.32 17.06
CA ALA A 141 11.31 -5.90 15.68
C ALA A 141 10.01 -5.37 15.03
N LEU A 142 8.86 -5.94 15.42
CA LEU A 142 7.52 -5.58 14.95
C LEU A 142 6.60 -5.18 16.11
N PRO A 143 6.75 -3.94 16.63
CA PRO A 143 5.88 -3.44 17.69
C PRO A 143 4.41 -3.52 17.30
N GLY A 144 3.60 -4.18 18.13
CA GLY A 144 2.16 -4.32 17.91
C GLY A 144 1.76 -5.47 16.98
N THR A 145 2.68 -6.35 16.57
CA THR A 145 2.29 -7.63 15.95
C THR A 145 1.36 -8.42 16.86
N SER A 146 0.33 -9.00 16.27
CA SER A 146 -0.59 -9.94 16.95
C SER A 146 -0.21 -11.41 16.71
N CYS A 147 0.81 -11.66 15.89
CA CYS A 147 1.28 -13.00 15.59
C CYS A 147 1.96 -13.60 16.83
N SER A 148 1.55 -14.82 17.19
CA SER A 148 2.06 -15.56 18.34
C SER A 148 2.07 -17.04 18.02
N LEU A 149 3.24 -17.67 18.17
CA LEU A 149 3.47 -19.08 17.91
C LEU A 149 4.16 -19.74 19.12
N PRO A 150 4.08 -21.07 19.29
CA PRO A 150 3.39 -22.04 18.42
C PRO A 150 1.85 -21.96 18.48
N LYS A 151 1.18 -22.45 17.43
CA LYS A 151 -0.29 -22.56 17.37
C LYS A 151 -0.77 -23.87 16.78
N ASP A 152 -1.66 -24.53 17.53
CA ASP A 152 -2.40 -25.71 17.07
C ASP A 152 -3.66 -25.25 16.31
N ILE A 153 -3.83 -25.79 15.10
CA ILE A 153 -4.97 -25.53 14.23
C ILE A 153 -5.69 -26.87 14.03
N ALA A 154 -6.88 -26.99 14.61
CA ALA A 154 -7.73 -28.17 14.45
C ALA A 154 -8.02 -28.46 12.96
N PRO A 155 -8.44 -29.69 12.60
CA PRO A 155 -8.83 -30.02 11.23
C PRO A 155 -9.86 -29.02 10.69
N LYS A 156 -9.64 -28.50 9.47
CA LYS A 156 -10.44 -27.43 8.84
C LYS A 156 -10.50 -26.11 9.63
N GLY A 157 -9.67 -25.96 10.66
CA GLY A 157 -9.53 -24.72 11.41
C GLY A 157 -8.63 -23.71 10.70
N SER A 158 -8.55 -22.51 11.29
CA SER A 158 -7.64 -21.47 10.81
C SER A 158 -7.04 -20.64 11.96
N TYR A 159 -5.90 -20.03 11.69
CA TYR A 159 -5.23 -19.05 12.55
C TYR A 159 -4.98 -17.77 11.78
N SER A 160 -5.29 -16.61 12.37
CA SER A 160 -5.02 -15.31 11.76
C SER A 160 -4.26 -14.39 12.69
N CYS A 161 -3.38 -13.58 12.11
CA CYS A 161 -2.68 -12.51 12.79
C CYS A 161 -2.29 -11.40 11.81
N SER A 162 -1.84 -10.28 12.34
CA SER A 162 -1.45 -9.10 11.56
C SER A 162 -0.49 -8.21 12.33
N PHE A 163 0.19 -7.34 11.59
CA PHE A 163 0.96 -6.21 12.11
C PHE A 163 0.85 -5.02 11.16
N SER A 164 1.16 -3.82 11.65
CA SER A 164 1.17 -2.59 10.86
C SER A 164 2.55 -1.94 10.89
N VAL A 165 3.05 -1.50 9.75
CA VAL A 165 4.35 -0.84 9.57
C VAL A 165 4.23 0.36 8.65
N TYR A 166 5.12 1.33 8.81
CA TYR A 166 5.24 2.45 7.88
C TYR A 166 6.11 2.03 6.69
N VAL A 167 5.50 1.91 5.52
CA VAL A 167 6.16 1.56 4.26
C VAL A 167 6.50 2.86 3.53
N ALA A 168 7.78 3.06 3.23
CA ALA A 168 8.30 4.29 2.62
C ALA A 168 9.24 3.96 1.47
N THR A 169 9.27 4.84 0.47
CA THR A 169 10.25 4.82 -0.62
C THR A 169 10.91 6.19 -0.73
N ASP A 170 12.25 6.22 -0.86
CA ASP A 170 13.02 7.42 -1.19
C ASP A 170 13.46 7.44 -2.66
N LEU A 171 13.09 6.42 -3.44
CA LEU A 171 13.51 6.24 -4.81
C LEU A 171 12.41 6.66 -5.79
N PRO A 172 12.74 7.41 -6.86
CA PRO A 172 11.79 7.82 -7.88
C PRO A 172 11.21 6.67 -8.71
N THR A 173 11.63 5.41 -8.49
CA THR A 173 11.26 4.25 -9.34
C THR A 173 11.44 2.86 -8.67
N THR A 174 11.22 2.65 -7.37
CA THR A 174 11.01 1.26 -6.89
C THR A 174 9.54 0.91 -7.05
N GLU A 175 9.24 0.07 -8.03
CA GLU A 175 7.89 -0.18 -8.56
C GLU A 175 6.91 -0.80 -7.56
N ALA A 176 7.39 -1.44 -6.50
CA ALA A 176 6.60 -1.88 -5.38
C ALA A 176 7.51 -2.44 -4.27
N GLU A 177 6.98 -2.57 -3.06
CA GLU A 177 7.52 -3.49 -2.06
C GLU A 177 6.75 -4.80 -2.14
N THR A 178 7.40 -5.87 -2.63
CA THR A 178 6.87 -7.25 -2.57
C THR A 178 7.62 -8.02 -1.50
N ASN A 179 6.89 -8.64 -0.57
CA ASN A 179 7.46 -9.51 0.45
C ASN A 179 6.73 -10.86 0.50
N VAL A 180 7.48 -11.93 0.75
CA VAL A 180 6.97 -13.30 0.85
C VAL A 180 6.97 -13.70 2.31
N ALA A 181 5.84 -14.21 2.81
CA ALA A 181 5.79 -14.85 4.11
C ALA A 181 5.78 -16.38 3.96
N THR A 182 6.36 -17.09 4.93
CA THR A 182 6.41 -18.54 4.97
C THR A 182 6.00 -19.02 6.35
N ALA A 183 4.97 -19.87 6.40
CA ALA A 183 4.52 -20.57 7.59
C ALA A 183 5.04 -22.02 7.53
N SER A 184 5.57 -22.53 8.63
CA SER A 184 5.99 -23.94 8.72
C SER A 184 5.62 -24.56 10.07
N GLY A 185 5.36 -25.86 10.04
CA GLY A 185 4.83 -26.60 11.17
C GLY A 185 5.00 -28.11 11.01
N VAL A 186 4.31 -28.86 11.86
CA VAL A 186 4.18 -30.31 11.78
C VAL A 186 2.71 -30.70 12.02
N ASP A 187 2.23 -31.78 11.43
CA ASP A 187 0.99 -32.41 11.87
C ASP A 187 1.20 -33.26 13.15
N ASP A 188 0.13 -33.84 13.68
CA ASP A 188 0.14 -34.64 14.90
C ASP A 188 0.81 -36.02 14.75
N ASP A 189 1.14 -36.43 13.52
CA ASP A 189 1.99 -37.57 13.21
C ASP A 189 3.48 -37.18 13.01
N GLY A 190 3.79 -35.89 13.11
CA GLY A 190 5.16 -35.34 13.01
C GLY A 190 5.64 -35.12 11.58
N VAL A 191 4.75 -35.17 10.59
CA VAL A 191 5.07 -34.86 9.20
C VAL A 191 5.16 -33.34 9.03
N PRO A 192 6.24 -32.82 8.44
CA PRO A 192 6.41 -31.37 8.26
C PRO A 192 5.42 -30.83 7.21
N VAL A 193 4.89 -29.65 7.50
CA VAL A 193 4.05 -28.87 6.57
C VAL A 193 4.61 -27.47 6.43
N SER A 194 4.46 -26.88 5.24
CA SER A 194 4.88 -25.51 4.97
C SER A 194 4.10 -24.94 3.82
N ASP A 195 3.85 -23.63 3.86
CA ASP A 195 3.31 -22.88 2.73
C ASP A 195 3.81 -21.42 2.76
N SER A 196 3.74 -20.75 1.61
CA SER A 196 4.21 -19.38 1.44
C SER A 196 3.32 -18.57 0.52
N ASP A 197 3.14 -17.29 0.85
CA ASP A 197 2.36 -16.35 0.03
C ASP A 197 2.96 -14.95 0.06
N ASP A 198 2.77 -14.20 -1.01
CA ASP A 198 3.35 -12.87 -1.18
C ASP A 198 2.31 -11.74 -1.17
N ALA A 199 2.75 -10.55 -0.79
CA ALA A 199 1.94 -9.35 -0.90
C ALA A 199 2.79 -8.19 -1.42
N THR A 200 2.16 -7.34 -2.22
CA THR A 200 2.82 -6.24 -2.94
C THR A 200 2.15 -4.90 -2.60
N VAL A 201 2.94 -3.91 -2.19
CA VAL A 201 2.52 -2.52 -1.95
C VAL A 201 3.14 -1.62 -3.01
N THR A 202 2.33 -0.90 -3.77
CA THR A 202 2.79 0.03 -4.82
C THR A 202 2.90 1.46 -4.31
N PHE A 203 3.70 2.28 -4.98
CA PHE A 203 3.89 3.69 -4.63
C PHE A 203 3.28 4.60 -5.69
N VAL A 204 2.55 5.63 -5.25
CA VAL A 204 1.94 6.63 -6.12
C VAL A 204 2.69 7.96 -5.99
N ASP A 205 3.28 8.41 -7.09
CA ASP A 205 3.96 9.71 -7.20
C ASP A 205 2.99 10.87 -6.94
N ALA A 206 3.37 11.74 -6.00
CA ALA A 206 2.62 12.94 -5.66
C ALA A 206 3.30 14.17 -6.28
N MET A 207 2.96 14.46 -7.54
CA MET A 207 3.55 15.59 -8.28
C MET A 207 3.37 16.94 -7.54
N PRO A 208 4.44 17.74 -7.40
CA PRO A 208 4.32 19.08 -6.87
C PRO A 208 3.57 19.97 -7.87
N SER A 209 2.79 20.93 -7.37
CA SER A 209 2.20 21.99 -8.19
C SER A 209 2.80 23.34 -7.83
N ALA A 210 3.04 24.17 -8.85
CA ALA A 210 3.57 25.51 -8.68
C ALA A 210 2.80 26.50 -9.56
N THR A 211 2.58 27.70 -9.02
CA THR A 211 2.06 28.84 -9.78
C THR A 211 3.07 29.98 -9.74
N LEU A 212 3.27 30.62 -10.89
CA LEU A 212 4.20 31.73 -11.06
C LEU A 212 3.41 32.96 -11.50
N THR A 213 3.51 34.04 -10.73
CA THR A 213 2.93 35.33 -11.07
C THR A 213 4.03 36.35 -11.26
N LYS A 214 4.08 36.97 -12.44
CA LYS A 214 5.01 38.04 -12.79
C LYS A 214 4.20 39.28 -13.13
N THR A 215 4.28 40.29 -12.27
CA THR A 215 3.53 41.54 -12.40
C THR A 215 4.50 42.70 -12.60
N ALA A 216 4.26 43.54 -13.60
CA ALA A 216 4.96 44.82 -13.75
C ALA A 216 4.28 45.86 -12.84
N THR A 217 5.01 46.41 -11.87
CA THR A 217 4.46 47.35 -10.87
C THR A 217 4.76 48.82 -11.16
N LYS A 218 5.73 49.09 -12.05
CA LYS A 218 6.07 50.43 -12.53
C LYS A 218 6.81 50.39 -13.86
N ALA A 219 6.69 51.44 -14.67
CA ALA A 219 7.46 51.64 -15.90
C ALA A 219 8.15 53.01 -15.87
N LEU A 220 9.35 53.09 -16.44
CA LEU A 220 10.00 54.37 -16.75
C LEU A 220 9.51 54.80 -18.13
N VAL A 221 8.84 55.95 -18.21
CA VAL A 221 8.19 56.46 -19.43
C VAL A 221 8.81 57.80 -19.81
N THR A 222 9.12 57.97 -21.09
CA THR A 222 9.57 59.25 -21.65
C THR A 222 8.36 60.04 -22.16
N PHE A 223 8.12 61.21 -21.59
CA PHE A 223 7.10 62.16 -22.02
C PHE A 223 7.74 63.22 -22.92
N LYS A 224 7.02 63.62 -23.98
CA LYS A 224 7.45 64.68 -24.89
C LYS A 224 6.54 65.89 -24.71
N VAL A 225 7.15 67.04 -24.43
CA VAL A 225 6.48 68.34 -24.29
C VAL A 225 6.73 69.14 -25.57
N GLU A 226 5.67 69.61 -26.22
CA GLU A 226 5.76 70.45 -27.42
C GLU A 226 4.95 71.72 -27.24
N ILE A 227 5.58 72.88 -27.46
CA ILE A 227 4.98 74.20 -27.34
C ILE A 227 5.11 74.93 -28.66
N GLN A 228 4.00 75.48 -29.16
CA GLN A 228 3.97 76.22 -30.41
C GLN A 228 3.60 77.69 -30.14
N ASN A 229 4.43 78.62 -30.64
CA ASN A 229 4.07 80.03 -30.64
C ASN A 229 3.11 80.31 -31.81
N GLY A 230 1.85 80.60 -31.50
CA GLY A 230 0.82 80.96 -32.49
C GLY A 230 0.86 82.42 -32.92
N SER A 231 1.66 83.28 -32.28
CA SER A 231 1.75 84.70 -32.60
C SER A 231 2.55 84.94 -33.90
N THR A 232 2.05 85.89 -34.70
CA THR A 232 2.74 86.40 -35.89
C THR A 232 3.47 87.71 -35.64
N VAL A 233 3.31 88.28 -34.43
CA VAL A 233 3.75 89.63 -34.08
C VAL A 233 4.87 89.60 -33.06
N GLU A 234 4.77 88.72 -32.05
CA GLU A 234 5.65 88.73 -30.87
C GLU A 234 6.25 87.35 -30.57
N PRO A 235 7.51 87.28 -30.10
CA PRO A 235 8.11 86.06 -29.58
C PRO A 235 7.44 85.60 -28.28
N LEU A 236 7.39 84.28 -28.07
CA LEU A 236 6.88 83.67 -26.84
C LEU A 236 8.04 83.33 -25.92
N ILE A 237 8.00 83.81 -24.68
CA ILE A 237 8.95 83.46 -23.62
C ILE A 237 8.25 82.49 -22.67
N VAL A 238 8.71 81.24 -22.63
CA VAL A 238 8.25 80.28 -21.62
C VAL A 238 9.23 80.34 -20.46
N SER A 239 8.70 80.65 -19.29
CA SER A 239 9.47 80.93 -18.08
C SER A 239 9.44 79.80 -17.05
N ASP A 240 8.40 78.96 -17.09
CA ASP A 240 8.26 77.79 -16.23
C ASP A 240 7.52 76.65 -16.94
N LEU A 241 7.82 75.42 -16.54
CA LEU A 241 7.15 74.21 -16.98
C LEU A 241 6.92 73.29 -15.78
N ALA A 242 5.65 73.07 -15.44
CA ALA A 242 5.25 72.22 -14.34
C ALA A 242 4.37 71.08 -14.84
N ASP A 243 4.67 69.88 -14.39
CA ASP A 243 3.85 68.69 -14.60
C ASP A 243 3.05 68.35 -13.33
N LYS A 244 1.85 67.78 -13.53
CA LYS A 244 1.16 67.03 -12.48
C LYS A 244 1.09 65.55 -12.86
N PRO A 245 1.66 64.64 -12.03
CA PRO A 245 2.01 64.83 -10.62
C PRO A 245 3.47 65.21 -10.31
N TYR A 246 4.34 65.42 -11.31
CA TYR A 246 5.79 65.37 -11.07
C TYR A 246 6.47 66.69 -10.68
N GLY A 247 5.78 67.83 -10.78
CA GLY A 247 6.30 69.15 -10.44
C GLY A 247 7.15 69.75 -11.56
N ASP A 248 8.16 70.55 -11.22
CA ASP A 248 9.03 71.26 -12.18
C ASP A 248 9.77 70.28 -13.11
N VAL A 249 9.42 70.29 -14.40
CA VAL A 249 9.94 69.31 -15.37
C VAL A 249 11.38 69.57 -15.77
N THR A 250 11.98 70.68 -15.34
CA THR A 250 13.39 70.98 -15.60
C THR A 250 14.33 70.37 -14.56
N LYS A 251 13.78 69.78 -13.50
CA LYS A 251 14.55 69.20 -12.39
C LYS A 251 14.36 67.70 -12.32
N THR A 252 15.46 67.00 -12.05
CA THR A 252 15.41 65.58 -11.70
C THR A 252 15.16 65.40 -10.20
N SER A 253 14.38 64.38 -9.86
CA SER A 253 14.21 63.88 -8.50
C SER A 253 15.53 63.34 -7.95
N ALA A 254 15.79 63.58 -6.66
CA ALA A 254 16.89 62.94 -5.94
C ALA A 254 16.57 61.47 -5.59
N ASP A 255 15.31 61.07 -5.66
CA ASP A 255 14.89 59.68 -5.46
C ASP A 255 15.01 58.92 -6.80
N PRO A 256 15.89 57.90 -6.89
CA PRO A 256 16.08 57.12 -8.12
C PRO A 256 14.85 56.27 -8.49
N ASN A 257 13.86 56.15 -7.60
CA ASN A 257 12.70 55.29 -7.77
C ASN A 257 11.37 56.04 -7.94
N SER A 258 11.37 57.37 -7.91
CA SER A 258 10.17 58.21 -7.96
C SER A 258 10.46 59.58 -8.59
N GLY A 259 9.48 60.15 -9.27
CA GLY A 259 9.61 61.45 -9.93
C GLY A 259 10.45 61.40 -11.21
N ILE A 260 10.81 62.58 -11.73
CA ILE A 260 11.54 62.75 -12.99
C ILE A 260 12.98 62.27 -12.83
N GLN A 261 13.41 61.30 -13.63
CA GLN A 261 14.73 60.69 -13.56
C GLN A 261 15.71 61.31 -14.56
N ARG A 262 15.19 61.80 -15.69
CA ARG A 262 15.94 62.54 -16.70
C ARG A 262 15.06 63.61 -17.28
N THR A 263 15.65 64.72 -17.66
CA THR A 263 14.96 65.75 -18.40
C THR A 263 15.97 66.53 -19.22
N ASP A 264 15.59 66.87 -20.45
CA ASP A 264 16.30 67.86 -21.26
C ASP A 264 15.56 69.21 -21.30
N CYS A 265 14.41 69.31 -20.63
CA CYS A 265 13.63 70.54 -20.50
C CYS A 265 14.45 71.61 -19.77
N LYS A 266 14.60 72.77 -20.40
CA LYS A 266 15.31 73.93 -19.84
C LYS A 266 14.53 75.20 -20.17
N VAL A 267 14.20 75.96 -19.13
CA VAL A 267 13.62 77.30 -19.21
C VAL A 267 14.52 78.31 -18.48
N PRO A 268 14.48 79.63 -18.83
CA PRO A 268 13.66 80.22 -19.87
C PRO A 268 14.19 79.93 -21.28
N TRP A 269 13.29 79.91 -22.25
CA TRP A 269 13.62 79.88 -23.67
C TRP A 269 12.65 80.75 -24.47
N THR A 270 13.18 81.38 -25.52
CA THR A 270 12.43 82.27 -26.41
C THR A 270 12.10 81.55 -27.70
N ILE A 271 10.82 81.40 -28.00
CA ILE A 271 10.31 80.79 -29.23
C ILE A 271 10.00 81.93 -30.21
N ALA A 272 10.73 81.97 -31.32
CA ALA A 272 10.52 82.94 -32.39
C ALA A 272 9.07 82.89 -32.92
N THR A 273 8.63 83.96 -33.58
CA THR A 273 7.31 84.05 -34.20
C THR A 273 7.04 82.86 -35.13
N GLY A 274 5.89 82.21 -34.97
CA GLY A 274 5.53 80.98 -35.70
C GLY A 274 6.39 79.74 -35.40
N GLY A 275 7.31 79.80 -34.45
CA GLY A 275 8.23 78.72 -34.09
C GLY A 275 7.63 77.65 -33.16
N LYS A 276 8.40 76.57 -32.97
CA LYS A 276 8.10 75.48 -32.03
C LYS A 276 9.29 75.19 -31.13
N GLY A 277 9.03 74.90 -29.87
CA GLY A 277 9.99 74.38 -28.89
C GLY A 277 9.55 73.01 -28.41
N SER A 278 10.51 72.13 -28.09
CA SER A 278 10.21 70.80 -27.56
C SER A 278 11.28 70.34 -26.57
N CYS A 279 10.86 69.58 -25.57
CA CYS A 279 11.74 68.88 -24.65
C CYS A 279 11.11 67.55 -24.22
N THR A 280 11.86 66.74 -23.49
CA THR A 280 11.47 65.43 -22.99
C THR A 280 11.91 65.23 -21.55
N PHE A 281 11.14 64.44 -20.81
CA PHE A 281 11.53 63.96 -19.49
C PHE A 281 11.10 62.51 -19.27
N ASP A 282 11.91 61.76 -18.52
CA ASP A 282 11.63 60.38 -18.11
C ASP A 282 11.07 60.40 -16.69
N ALA A 283 9.89 59.83 -16.45
CA ALA A 283 9.29 59.70 -15.12
C ALA A 283 8.77 58.29 -14.84
N TRP A 284 8.75 57.91 -13.56
CA TRP A 284 8.20 56.63 -13.11
C TRP A 284 6.68 56.69 -13.02
N VAL A 285 6.00 55.82 -13.79
CA VAL A 285 4.54 55.64 -13.75
C VAL A 285 4.21 54.38 -12.94
N ALA A 286 3.44 54.55 -11.86
CA ALA A 286 3.07 53.48 -10.92
C ALA A 286 1.55 53.20 -10.88
N THR A 287 0.74 53.92 -11.66
CA THR A 287 -0.72 53.73 -11.76
C THR A 287 -1.13 53.47 -13.21
N SER A 288 -2.27 52.82 -13.43
CA SER A 288 -2.82 52.55 -14.77
C SER A 288 -4.35 52.64 -14.75
N PRO A 289 -5.00 53.45 -15.61
CA PRO A 289 -4.37 54.45 -16.48
C PRO A 289 -3.74 55.58 -15.67
N HIS A 290 -2.66 56.16 -16.16
CA HIS A 290 -2.02 57.35 -15.60
C HIS A 290 -2.13 58.49 -16.60
N VAL A 291 -2.76 59.59 -16.19
CA VAL A 291 -2.84 60.82 -16.98
C VAL A 291 -1.77 61.78 -16.47
N ASP A 292 -0.90 62.20 -17.36
CA ASP A 292 0.21 63.14 -17.15
C ASP A 292 -0.16 64.47 -17.83
N THR A 293 -0.01 65.60 -17.13
CA THR A 293 -0.45 66.91 -17.61
C THR A 293 0.61 67.96 -17.35
N VAL A 294 1.11 68.57 -18.43
CA VAL A 294 2.08 69.66 -18.36
C VAL A 294 1.38 71.00 -18.57
N THR A 295 1.67 71.96 -17.71
CA THR A 295 1.22 73.35 -17.79
C THR A 295 2.45 74.27 -17.91
N ALA A 296 2.37 75.29 -18.76
CA ALA A 296 3.47 76.23 -19.01
C ALA A 296 3.09 77.67 -18.65
N ILE A 297 4.00 78.38 -17.97
CA ILE A 297 3.88 79.84 -17.76
C ILE A 297 4.61 80.55 -18.88
N ALA A 298 3.87 81.21 -19.76
CA ALA A 298 4.41 81.87 -20.94
C ALA A 298 3.93 83.31 -21.10
N GLY A 299 4.74 84.14 -21.77
CA GLY A 299 4.48 85.56 -21.97
C GLY A 299 5.21 86.15 -23.17
N ASP A 300 4.99 87.44 -23.45
CA ASP A 300 5.68 88.19 -24.52
C ASP A 300 6.97 88.86 -24.02
N ASN A 301 7.67 89.58 -24.90
CA ASN A 301 8.92 90.28 -24.57
C ASN A 301 8.67 91.64 -23.88
N GLU A 302 7.42 92.05 -23.73
CA GLU A 302 6.96 93.22 -22.99
C GLU A 302 6.62 92.86 -21.53
N GLY A 303 6.59 91.57 -21.20
CA GLY A 303 6.37 91.06 -19.85
C GLY A 303 4.91 90.74 -19.52
N ASN A 304 4.01 90.71 -20.51
CA ASN A 304 2.65 90.22 -20.33
C ASN A 304 2.64 88.70 -20.28
N THR A 305 1.76 88.11 -19.47
CA THR A 305 1.58 86.65 -19.35
C THR A 305 0.31 86.17 -20.05
N ILE A 306 0.33 84.94 -20.57
CA ILE A 306 -0.83 84.29 -21.18
C ILE A 306 -1.73 83.71 -20.07
N ASP A 307 -3.02 84.05 -20.10
CA ASP A 307 -4.07 83.55 -19.21
C ASP A 307 -5.31 83.11 -20.04
N PRO A 308 -5.79 81.87 -19.92
CA PRO A 308 -5.27 80.78 -19.05
C PRO A 308 -3.92 80.24 -19.52
N GLU A 309 -3.14 79.73 -18.57
CA GLU A 309 -1.86 79.05 -18.83
C GLU A 309 -2.07 77.88 -19.81
N PRO A 310 -1.27 77.78 -20.89
CA PRO A 310 -1.34 76.66 -21.81
C PRO A 310 -0.99 75.34 -21.12
N SER A 311 -1.80 74.30 -21.36
CA SER A 311 -1.59 72.96 -20.82
C SER A 311 -2.02 71.87 -21.81
N ASP A 312 -1.41 70.68 -21.73
CA ASP A 312 -1.83 69.49 -22.48
C ASP A 312 -1.56 68.20 -21.68
N SER A 313 -2.22 67.10 -22.04
CA SER A 313 -2.17 65.83 -21.31
C SER A 313 -1.87 64.61 -22.19
N ALA A 314 -1.11 63.66 -21.64
CA ALA A 314 -0.90 62.32 -22.19
C ALA A 314 -1.42 61.23 -21.24
N THR A 315 -1.81 60.06 -21.76
CA THR A 315 -2.26 58.92 -20.95
C THR A 315 -1.38 57.69 -21.18
N VAL A 316 -0.91 57.08 -20.10
CA VAL A 316 -0.14 55.83 -20.08
C VAL A 316 -1.00 54.71 -19.50
N THR A 317 -1.03 53.57 -20.17
CA THR A 317 -1.69 52.35 -19.69
C THR A 317 -0.66 51.24 -19.52
N LEU A 318 -0.46 50.77 -18.29
CA LEU A 318 0.33 49.58 -17.98
C LEU A 318 -0.54 48.34 -18.23
N GLN A 319 -0.02 47.36 -18.98
CA GLN A 319 -0.65 46.04 -19.21
C GLN A 319 -0.12 44.99 -18.25
#